data_AF-A0AAD6VE72-F1
#
_entry.id   AF-A0AAD6VE72-F1
#
_cell.length_a   1.000
_cell.length_b   1.000
_cell.length_c   1.000
_cell.angle_alpha   90.00
_cell.angle_beta   90.00
_cell.angle_gamma   90.00
#
_symmetry.space_group_name_H-M   'P 1'
#
loop_
_entity.id
_entity.type
_entity.pdbx_description
1 polymer ?
#
loop_
_entity_poly.entity_id
_entity_poly.type
_entity_poly.pdbx_seq_one_letter_code
_entity_poly.pdbx_strand_id
1 'polypeptide(L)'
;LGDDPDSHRSRLKVRKIQRDNLMKLLKAETIREWWQIIRSFTDTKPRAPQVTVEQLRDVFQVRLNPPAVMPDHFDAYLKHLRDLMAGAIPDRTLDDTPEAFFSAPFVMSDMERMKKKLRSRSTKSA
;
A
#
# COMPACT_ATOMS: atom_id res chain seq x y z
N LEU A 1 -21.63 37.31 29.17
CA LEU A 1 -21.12 36.40 28.13
C LEU A 1 -20.23 37.23 27.21
N GLY A 2 -18.98 37.44 27.61
CA GLY A 2 -18.00 38.18 26.83
C GLY A 2 -17.42 37.26 25.77
N ASP A 3 -17.47 37.69 24.51
CA ASP A 3 -16.87 37.00 23.37
C ASP A 3 -15.34 37.02 23.55
N ASP A 4 -14.74 35.83 23.64
CA ASP A 4 -13.30 35.68 23.89
C ASP A 4 -12.52 36.15 22.65
N PRO A 5 -11.76 37.25 22.72
CA PRO A 5 -11.05 37.81 21.57
C PRO A 5 -10.02 36.84 20.96
N ASP A 6 -9.55 35.86 21.73
CA ASP A 6 -8.61 34.84 21.25
C ASP A 6 -9.27 33.78 20.33
N SER A 7 -10.60 33.64 20.39
CA SER A 7 -11.39 32.80 19.48
C SER A 7 -11.28 33.26 18.02
N HIS A 8 -11.27 34.58 17.79
CA HIS A 8 -11.17 35.16 16.44
C HIS A 8 -9.76 35.06 15.85
N ARG A 9 -8.72 35.22 16.68
CA ARG A 9 -7.32 35.08 16.27
C ARG A 9 -7.02 33.67 15.75
N SER A 10 -7.58 32.66 16.40
CA SER A 10 -7.42 31.27 16.02
C SER A 10 -8.13 30.95 14.69
N ARG A 11 -9.35 31.47 14.50
CA ARG A 11 -10.13 31.30 13.26
C ARG A 11 -9.49 31.95 12.05
N LEU A 12 -8.90 33.14 12.19
CA LEU A 12 -8.20 33.83 11.10
C LEU A 12 -6.95 33.05 10.64
N LYS A 13 -6.17 32.51 11.59
CA LYS A 13 -5.03 31.65 11.27
C LYS A 13 -5.45 30.39 10.52
N VAL A 14 -6.51 29.72 10.97
CA VAL A 14 -7.04 28.52 10.31
C VAL A 14 -7.49 28.83 8.88
N ARG A 15 -8.23 29.93 8.66
CA ARG A 15 -8.66 30.35 7.31
C ARG A 15 -7.48 30.64 6.38
N LYS A 16 -6.42 31.26 6.91
CA LYS A 16 -5.20 31.51 6.14
C LYS A 16 -4.55 30.19 5.70
N ILE A 17 -4.37 29.23 6.62
CA ILE A 17 -3.81 27.91 6.32
C ILE A 17 -4.67 27.17 5.27
N GLN A 18 -5.99 27.20 5.40
CA GLN A 18 -6.90 26.58 4.44
C GLN A 18 -6.78 27.20 3.05
N ARG A 19 -6.69 28.54 2.97
CA ARG A 19 -6.51 29.26 1.71
C ARG A 19 -5.15 28.93 1.07
N ASP A 20 -4.09 28.89 1.87
CA ASP A 20 -2.75 28.55 1.38
C ASP A 20 -2.71 27.10 0.85
N ASN A 21 -3.34 26.15 1.56
CA ASN A 21 -3.45 24.75 1.13
C ASN A 21 -4.27 24.60 -0.16
N LEU A 22 -5.38 25.36 -0.30
CA LEU A 22 -6.16 25.40 -1.53
C LEU A 22 -5.33 25.91 -2.71
N MET A 23 -4.56 26.98 -2.51
CA MET A 23 -3.69 27.52 -3.55
C MET A 23 -2.59 26.54 -3.96
N LYS A 24 -2.07 25.72 -3.05
CA LYS A 24 -1.12 24.64 -3.41
C LYS A 24 -1.78 23.61 -4.32
N LEU A 25 -2.98 23.14 -3.99
CA LEU A 25 -3.70 22.16 -4.81
C LEU A 25 -4.03 22.69 -6.20
N LEU A 26 -4.43 23.97 -6.30
CA LEU A 26 -4.75 24.61 -7.60
C LEU A 26 -3.53 24.85 -8.48
N LYS A 27 -2.33 24.92 -7.89
CA LYS A 27 -1.07 25.14 -8.61
C LYS A 27 -0.39 23.84 -9.05
N ALA A 28 -0.89 22.68 -8.63
CA ALA A 28 -0.31 21.40 -9.03
C ALA A 28 -0.42 21.23 -10.55
N GLU A 29 0.72 21.05 -11.22
CA GLU A 29 0.79 20.93 -12.69
C GLU A 29 0.49 19.50 -13.14
N THR A 30 0.67 18.52 -12.26
CA THR A 30 0.47 17.11 -12.56
C THR A 30 -0.38 16.41 -11.49
N ILE A 31 -1.06 15.32 -11.90
CA ILE A 31 -1.82 14.47 -10.96
C ILE A 31 -0.94 13.88 -9.85
N ARG A 32 0.34 13.61 -10.16
CA ARG A 32 1.32 13.11 -9.18
C ARG A 32 1.59 14.15 -8.09
N GLU A 33 1.84 15.39 -8.50
CA GLU A 33 2.08 16.51 -7.59
C GLU A 33 0.85 16.78 -6.73
N TRP A 34 -0.35 16.75 -7.34
CA TRP A 34 -1.61 16.90 -6.61
C TRP A 34 -1.74 15.87 -5.49
N TRP A 35 -1.47 14.59 -5.77
CA TRP A 35 -1.49 13.53 -4.77
C TRP A 35 -0.38 13.64 -3.71
N GLN A 36 0.78 14.18 -4.05
CA GLN A 36 1.83 14.46 -3.06
C GLN A 36 1.39 15.56 -2.08
N ILE A 37 0.73 16.60 -2.59
CA ILE A 37 0.19 17.68 -1.76
C ILE A 37 -0.89 17.14 -0.82
N ILE A 38 -1.84 16.35 -1.33
CA ILE A 38 -2.87 15.70 -0.50
C ILE A 38 -2.25 14.82 0.58
N ARG A 39 -1.28 13.95 0.22
CA ARG A 39 -0.56 13.12 1.18
C ARG A 39 0.13 13.94 2.25
N SER A 40 0.68 15.11 1.93
CA SER A 40 1.27 16.00 2.94
C SER A 40 0.27 16.50 3.99
N PHE A 41 -1.03 16.52 3.67
CA PHE A 41 -2.10 16.94 4.57
C PHE A 41 -2.71 15.77 5.35
N THR A 42 -2.79 14.60 4.72
CA THR A 42 -3.53 13.44 5.25
C THR A 42 -2.64 12.38 5.87
N ASP A 43 -1.39 12.25 5.39
CA ASP A 43 -0.48 11.23 5.92
C ASP A 43 -0.12 11.58 7.35
N THR A 44 -0.14 10.56 8.20
CA THR A 44 0.32 10.71 9.56
C THR A 44 1.79 11.11 9.51
N LYS A 45 2.17 12.09 10.35
CA LYS A 45 3.56 12.54 10.47
C LYS A 45 4.45 11.30 10.62
N PRO A 46 5.42 11.07 9.71
CA PRO A 46 6.20 9.84 9.72
C PRO A 46 6.84 9.68 11.08
N ARG A 47 6.50 8.58 11.75
CA ARG A 47 7.10 8.20 13.02
C ARG A 47 8.32 7.35 12.70
N ALA A 48 9.44 7.64 13.37
CA ALA A 48 10.56 6.72 13.33
C ALA A 48 10.05 5.34 13.78
N PRO A 49 10.32 4.26 13.02
CA PRO A 49 9.93 2.93 13.42
C PRO A 49 10.53 2.64 14.81
N GLN A 50 9.67 2.28 15.77
CA GLN A 50 10.10 2.02 17.15
C GLN A 50 10.83 0.67 17.30
N VAL A 51 10.74 -0.17 16.27
CA VAL A 51 11.36 -1.48 16.21
C VAL A 51 12.04 -1.67 14.86
N THR A 52 13.15 -2.40 14.87
CA THR A 52 13.84 -2.76 13.63
C THR A 52 13.10 -3.89 12.90
N VAL A 53 13.42 -4.09 11.63
CA VAL A 53 12.82 -5.19 10.84
C VAL A 53 13.19 -6.54 11.44
N GLU A 54 14.40 -6.67 11.99
CA GLU A 54 14.87 -7.89 12.66
C GLU A 54 14.05 -8.18 13.92
N GLN A 55 13.68 -7.15 14.70
CA GLN A 55 12.81 -7.32 15.87
C GLN A 55 11.39 -7.76 15.49
N LEU A 56 10.91 -7.32 14.33
CA LEU A 56 9.61 -7.76 13.81
C LEU A 56 9.65 -9.19 13.26
N ARG A 57 10.79 -9.67 12.78
CA ARG A 57 10.96 -11.03 12.24
C ARG A 57 10.51 -12.08 13.26
N ASP A 58 10.98 -11.98 14.50
CA ASP A 58 10.66 -12.97 15.54
C ASP A 58 9.17 -12.99 15.86
N VAL A 59 8.56 -11.80 15.97
CA VAL A 59 7.11 -11.66 16.20
C VAL A 59 6.31 -12.26 15.05
N PHE A 60 6.70 -11.99 13.80
CA PHE A 60 6.03 -12.55 12.64
C PHE A 60 6.22 -14.05 12.53
N GLN A 61 7.42 -14.56 12.79
CA GLN A 61 7.70 -15.99 12.75
C GLN A 61 6.85 -16.77 13.75
N VAL A 62 6.65 -16.23 14.96
CA VAL A 62 5.73 -16.82 15.94
C VAL A 62 4.28 -16.78 15.44
N ARG A 63 3.84 -15.67 14.84
CA ARG A 63 2.47 -15.52 14.31
C ARG A 63 2.18 -16.39 13.09
N LEU A 64 3.19 -16.73 12.30
CA LEU A 64 3.05 -17.65 11.17
C LEU A 64 2.76 -19.10 11.62
N ASN A 65 2.92 -19.39 12.92
CA ASN A 65 2.72 -20.71 13.51
C ASN A 65 3.30 -21.85 12.64
N PRO A 66 4.58 -21.75 12.22
CA PRO A 66 5.18 -22.79 11.40
C PRO A 66 5.20 -24.10 12.21
N PRO A 67 4.80 -25.23 11.61
CA PRO A 67 4.84 -26.50 12.32
C PRO A 67 6.28 -26.87 12.66
N ALA A 68 6.53 -27.24 13.92
CA ALA A 68 7.86 -27.67 14.38
C ALA A 68 8.35 -28.93 13.66
N VAL A 69 7.41 -29.82 13.33
CA VAL A 69 7.62 -30.99 12.48
C VAL A 69 6.61 -30.93 11.36
N MET A 70 7.09 -31.09 10.13
CA MET A 70 6.22 -31.13 8.96
C MET A 70 5.29 -32.34 9.06
N PRO A 71 3.96 -32.19 8.92
CA PRO A 71 3.06 -33.34 8.94
C PRO A 71 3.33 -34.31 7.78
N ASP A 72 3.15 -35.61 8.01
CA ASP A 72 3.44 -36.67 7.02
C ASP A 72 2.59 -36.55 5.74
N HIS A 73 1.44 -35.90 5.82
CA HIS A 73 0.55 -35.65 4.68
C HIS A 73 0.95 -34.41 3.86
N PHE A 74 1.98 -33.68 4.29
CA PHE A 74 2.47 -32.51 3.57
C PHE A 74 3.40 -32.95 2.44
N ASP A 75 3.14 -32.47 1.23
CA ASP A 75 3.93 -32.82 0.06
C ASP A 75 5.34 -32.17 0.15
N ALA A 76 6.33 -33.01 0.41
CA ALA A 76 7.72 -32.60 0.55
C ALA A 76 8.30 -32.00 -0.75
N TYR A 77 7.84 -32.47 -1.91
CA TYR A 77 8.27 -31.93 -3.20
C TYR A 77 7.72 -30.52 -3.40
N LEU A 78 6.43 -30.30 -3.11
CA LEU A 78 5.83 -28.96 -3.20
C LEU A 78 6.46 -27.98 -2.20
N LYS A 79 6.83 -28.44 -1.01
CA LYS A 79 7.60 -27.61 -0.09
C LYS A 79 8.95 -27.24 -0.67
N HIS A 80 9.71 -28.22 -1.15
CA HIS A 80 11.04 -27.97 -1.70
C HIS A 80 10.98 -26.97 -2.87
N LEU A 81 9.99 -27.12 -3.75
CA LEU A 81 9.75 -26.17 -4.84
C LEU A 81 9.45 -24.76 -4.32
N ARG A 82 8.60 -24.63 -3.29
CA ARG A 82 8.30 -23.33 -2.66
C ARG A 82 9.52 -22.69 -2.01
N ASP A 83 10.35 -23.48 -1.34
CA ASP A 83 11.60 -23.00 -0.73
C ASP A 83 12.57 -22.49 -1.81
N LEU A 84 12.71 -23.22 -2.93
CA LEU A 84 13.50 -22.77 -4.08
C LEU A 84 12.95 -21.47 -4.69
N MET A 85 11.62 -21.39 -4.88
CA MET A 85 10.99 -20.18 -5.39
C MET A 85 11.16 -18.99 -4.45
N ALA A 86 11.07 -19.20 -3.14
CA ALA A 86 11.30 -18.17 -2.13
C ALA A 86 12.75 -17.69 -2.15
N GLY A 87 13.73 -18.59 -2.30
CA GLY A 87 15.14 -18.25 -2.43
C GLY A 87 15.50 -17.52 -3.73
N ALA A 88 14.64 -17.61 -4.76
CA ALA A 88 14.80 -16.85 -5.99
C ALA A 88 14.25 -15.41 -5.91
N ILE A 89 13.55 -15.04 -4.83
CA ILE A 89 13.07 -13.68 -4.61
C ILE A 89 14.28 -12.80 -4.23
N PRO A 90 14.56 -11.71 -4.96
CA PRO A 90 15.68 -10.83 -4.63
C PRO A 90 15.46 -10.10 -3.30
N ASP A 91 16.55 -9.83 -2.57
CA ASP A 91 16.53 -9.09 -1.29
C ASP A 91 15.86 -7.71 -1.39
N ARG A 92 15.95 -7.09 -2.58
CA ARG A 92 15.23 -5.87 -2.92
C ARG A 92 14.50 -6.09 -4.23
N THR A 93 13.17 -6.04 -4.17
CA THR A 93 12.35 -5.89 -5.36
C THR A 93 12.59 -4.49 -5.92
N LEU A 94 13.43 -4.38 -6.94
CA LEU A 94 13.63 -3.14 -7.67
C LEU A 94 12.44 -2.94 -8.61
N ASP A 95 11.94 -1.72 -8.64
CA ASP A 95 10.92 -1.29 -9.59
C ASP A 95 11.60 -0.38 -10.62
N ASP A 96 11.85 -0.94 -11.79
CA ASP A 96 12.51 -0.24 -12.88
C ASP A 96 11.51 0.56 -13.75
N THR A 97 10.22 0.61 -13.37
CA THR A 97 9.22 1.40 -14.10
C THR A 97 9.41 2.90 -13.82
N PRO A 98 9.34 3.77 -14.85
CA PRO A 98 9.43 5.23 -14.65
C PRO A 98 8.40 5.78 -13.65
N GLU A 99 7.25 5.12 -13.56
CA GLU A 99 6.12 5.50 -12.72
C GLU A 99 6.15 4.89 -11.31
N ALA A 100 7.10 3.98 -11.01
CA ALA A 100 7.27 3.28 -9.74
C ALA A 100 6.01 2.53 -9.26
N PHE A 101 5.47 1.65 -10.12
CA PHE A 101 4.50 0.64 -9.70
C PHE A 101 4.99 -0.81 -9.91
N PHE A 102 4.69 -1.68 -8.93
CA PHE A 102 5.01 -3.11 -8.99
C PHE A 102 4.08 -3.96 -9.89
N SER A 103 3.06 -3.37 -10.49
CA SER A 103 2.17 -4.10 -11.40
C SER A 103 2.79 -4.24 -12.78
N ALA A 104 2.78 -5.44 -13.36
CA ALA A 104 3.05 -5.56 -14.80
C ALA A 104 2.08 -4.66 -15.60
N PRO A 105 2.50 -4.10 -16.74
CA PRO A 105 1.59 -3.36 -17.61
C PRO A 105 0.37 -4.23 -17.94
N PHE A 106 -0.82 -3.71 -17.64
CA PHE A 106 -2.05 -4.44 -17.89
C PHE A 106 -2.35 -4.46 -19.39
N VAL A 107 -2.14 -5.61 -20.03
CA VAL A 107 -2.29 -5.75 -21.48
C VAL A 107 -3.68 -6.24 -21.87
N MET A 108 -4.09 -5.96 -23.12
CA MET A 108 -5.41 -6.35 -23.63
C MET A 108 -5.67 -7.86 -23.51
N SER A 109 -4.64 -8.70 -23.64
CA SER A 109 -4.75 -10.15 -23.48
C SER A 109 -5.10 -10.56 -22.04
N ASP A 110 -4.72 -9.78 -21.02
CA ASP A 110 -5.14 -10.01 -19.64
C ASP A 110 -6.64 -9.74 -19.46
N MET A 111 -7.17 -8.70 -20.13
CA MET A 111 -8.61 -8.43 -20.16
C MET A 111 -9.39 -9.54 -20.84
N GLU A 112 -8.91 -10.05 -21.96
CA GLU A 112 -9.56 -11.16 -22.67
C GLU A 112 -9.57 -12.44 -21.83
N ARG A 113 -8.45 -12.76 -21.18
CA ARG A 113 -8.34 -13.89 -20.23
C ARG A 113 -9.32 -13.74 -19.08
N MET A 114 -9.43 -12.54 -18.50
CA MET A 114 -10.38 -12.25 -17.42
C MET A 114 -11.84 -12.35 -17.89
N LYS A 115 -12.17 -11.77 -19.05
CA LYS A 115 -13.51 -11.87 -19.66
C LYS A 115 -13.88 -13.33 -19.92
N LYS A 116 -12.95 -14.15 -20.42
CA LYS A 116 -13.16 -15.59 -20.63
C LYS A 116 -13.45 -16.30 -19.30
N LYS A 117 -12.68 -16.01 -18.25
CA LYS A 117 -12.86 -16.57 -16.90
C LYS A 117 -14.19 -16.14 -16.24
N LEU A 118 -14.62 -14.90 -16.46
CA LEU A 118 -15.92 -14.41 -15.97
C LEU A 118 -17.08 -15.09 -16.69
N ARG A 119 -16.99 -15.25 -18.02
CA ARG A 119 -17.98 -15.98 -18.82
C ARG A 119 -18.07 -17.45 -18.41
N SER A 120 -16.95 -18.11 -18.13
CA SER A 120 -16.94 -19.50 -17.67
C SER A 120 -17.48 -19.68 -16.25
N ARG A 121 -17.50 -18.63 -15.44
CA ARG A 121 -18.05 -18.62 -14.07
C ARG A 121 -19.47 -18.04 -13.99
N SER A 122 -20.03 -17.58 -15.10
CA SER A 122 -21.45 -17.26 -15.20
C SER A 122 -22.24 -18.56 -15.16
N THR A 123 -22.44 -19.08 -13.94
CA THR A 123 -23.58 -19.94 -13.66
C THR A 123 -24.81 -19.17 -14.11
N LYS A 124 -25.66 -19.79 -14.94
CA LYS A 124 -27.03 -19.34 -15.15
C LYS A 124 -27.63 -19.07 -13.77
N SER A 125 -27.75 -17.81 -13.39
CA SER A 125 -28.54 -17.43 -12.22
C SER A 125 -29.96 -17.81 -12.60
N ALA A 126 -30.54 -18.72 -11.83
CA ALA A 126 -31.94 -19.14 -11.95
C ALA A 126 -32.89 -17.97 -11.68
#